data_AF-A0A9P1R2G4-F1
#
_entry.id   AF-A0A9P1R2G4-F1
#
_cell.length_a   1.000
_cell.length_b   1.000
_cell.length_c   1.000
_cell.angle_alpha   90.00
_cell.angle_beta   90.00
_cell.angle_gamma   90.00
#
_symmetry.space_group_name_H-M   'P 1'
#
loop_
_entity.id
_entity.type
_entity.pdbx_description
1 polymer ?
#
loop_
_entity_poly.entity_id
_entity_poly.type
_entity_poly.pdbx_seq_one_letter_code
_entity_poly.pdbx_strand_id
1 'polypeptide(L)'
;MQIRVQTYKGRDGQIKQGKSVSLLRYAYDSEKRRSKQVIIGTVDRWATVLPPDMEAILTDAEREEFREWMAERDRQLVEHKQKYHLLHAAEHMGWAAKALAAGVKPVRPERIWDALDVLVKALEKANHPRPSRSRGRPSKSETPTPDDLVASPYDDPTLTAEQEETYERMAALPDFTADKGVSKAKHKSKR
;
A
#
# COMPACT_ATOMS: atom_id res chain seq x y z
N MET A 1 3.34 2.96 -23.14
CA MET A 1 4.10 3.86 -22.24
C MET A 1 4.51 3.11 -20.99
N GLN A 2 5.66 3.43 -20.40
CA GLN A 2 6.07 2.90 -19.11
C GLN A 2 6.02 4.01 -18.06
N ILE A 3 5.46 3.72 -16.89
CA ILE A 3 5.37 4.67 -15.78
C ILE A 3 6.23 4.12 -14.64
N ARG A 4 7.17 4.93 -14.15
CA ARG A 4 8.11 4.53 -13.10
C ARG A 4 8.06 5.47 -11.91
N VAL A 5 7.81 4.93 -10.72
CA VAL A 5 7.94 5.69 -9.48
C VAL A 5 9.41 6.01 -9.24
N GLN A 6 9.73 7.29 -9.06
CA GLN A 6 11.08 7.70 -8.72
C GLN A 6 11.40 7.24 -7.30
N THR A 7 12.59 6.73 -7.08
CA THR A 7 13.04 6.29 -5.76
C THR A 7 14.26 7.08 -5.33
N TYR A 8 14.40 7.33 -4.03
CA TYR A 8 15.56 8.01 -3.46
C TYR A 8 16.12 7.20 -2.29
N LYS A 9 17.43 7.37 -2.00
CA LYS A 9 18.07 6.73 -0.86
C LYS A 9 17.83 7.57 0.39
N GLY A 10 17.18 6.99 1.39
CA GLY A 10 16.97 7.62 2.69
C GLY A 10 18.25 7.72 3.52
N ARG A 11 18.22 8.53 4.58
CA ARG A 11 19.33 8.69 5.55
C ARG A 11 19.65 7.37 6.28
N ASP A 12 18.66 6.49 6.40
CA ASP A 12 18.72 5.12 6.90
C ASP A 12 19.32 4.12 5.89
N GLY A 13 19.70 4.58 4.69
CA GLY A 13 20.28 3.75 3.63
C GLY A 13 19.25 2.95 2.82
N GLN A 14 17.98 2.93 3.25
CA GLN A 14 16.88 2.25 2.59
C GLN A 14 16.40 3.03 1.36
N ILE A 15 15.98 2.31 0.32
CA ILE A 15 15.42 2.92 -0.88
C ILE A 15 13.94 3.24 -0.60
N LYS A 16 13.57 4.51 -0.71
CA LYS A 16 12.21 4.99 -0.48
C LYS A 16 11.58 5.45 -1.80
N GLN A 17 10.28 5.19 -1.93
CA GLN A 17 9.50 5.70 -3.04
C GLN A 17 9.33 7.22 -2.88
N GLY A 18 9.59 7.94 -3.96
CA GLY A 18 9.44 9.39 -4.07
C GLY A 18 8.01 9.82 -4.37
N LYS A 19 7.83 11.14 -4.41
CA LYS A 19 6.53 11.79 -4.67
C LYS A 19 6.19 11.90 -6.16
N SER A 20 7.09 11.50 -7.05
CA SER A 20 6.94 11.73 -8.48
C SER A 20 7.09 10.44 -9.28
N VAL A 21 6.42 10.40 -10.44
CA VAL A 21 6.53 9.31 -11.41
C VAL A 21 7.07 9.84 -12.74
N SER A 22 7.99 9.12 -13.34
CA SER A 22 8.52 9.42 -14.67
C SER A 22 7.72 8.66 -15.73
N LEU A 23 7.34 9.37 -16.79
CA LEU A 23 6.67 8.83 -17.96
C LEU A 23 7.73 8.53 -19.03
N LEU A 24 7.81 7.28 -19.47
CA LEU A 24 8.84 6.81 -20.37
C LEU A 24 8.23 6.22 -21.65
N ARG A 25 8.80 6.60 -22.81
CA ARG A 25 8.43 6.10 -24.14
C ARG A 25 9.64 5.44 -24.79
N TYR A 26 9.42 4.34 -25.50
CA TYR A 26 10.44 3.78 -26.39
C TYR A 26 10.48 4.60 -27.69
N ALA A 27 11.64 5.17 -27.99
CA ALA A 27 11.93 5.84 -29.24
C ALA A 27 13.05 5.09 -29.97
N TYR A 28 12.90 4.90 -31.29
CA TYR A 28 13.96 4.30 -32.09
C TYR A 28 15.07 5.32 -32.33
N ASP A 29 16.29 4.99 -31.91
CA ASP A 29 17.50 5.77 -32.20
C ASP A 29 18.10 5.24 -33.51
N SER A 30 17.93 6.01 -34.59
CA SER A 30 18.40 5.65 -35.93
C SER A 30 19.91 5.64 -36.06
N GLU A 31 20.63 6.45 -35.28
CA GLU A 31 22.10 6.50 -35.31
C GLU A 31 22.69 5.24 -34.69
N LYS A 32 22.10 4.77 -33.58
CA LYS A 32 22.56 3.57 -32.86
C LYS A 32 21.83 2.29 -33.30
N ARG A 33 20.90 2.41 -34.25
CA ARG A 33 20.03 1.34 -34.77
C ARG A 33 19.35 0.50 -33.66
N ARG A 34 18.98 1.15 -32.55
CA ARG A 34 18.40 0.48 -31.38
C ARG A 34 17.29 1.32 -30.78
N SER A 35 16.31 0.67 -30.18
CA SER A 35 15.32 1.36 -29.35
C SER A 35 15.98 1.86 -28.06
N LYS A 36 15.71 3.11 -27.70
CA LYS A 36 16.10 3.73 -26.44
C LYS A 36 14.85 4.19 -25.70
N GLN A 37 14.85 4.01 -24.39
CA GLN A 37 13.83 4.59 -23.55
C GLN A 37 14.14 6.06 -23.26
N VAL A 38 13.17 6.94 -23.54
CA VAL A 38 13.26 8.39 -23.32
C VAL A 38 12.24 8.78 -22.26
N ILE A 39 12.67 9.60 -21.30
CA ILE A 39 11.78 10.20 -20.32
C ILE A 39 11.05 11.35 -21.02
N ILE A 40 9.73 11.25 -21.14
CA ILE A 40 8.86 12.28 -21.71
C ILE A 40 8.71 13.43 -20.70
N GLY A 41 8.54 13.07 -19.43
CA GLY A 41 8.35 14.03 -18.36
C GLY A 41 8.20 13.34 -17.01
N THR A 42 8.03 14.16 -15.98
CA THR A 42 7.82 13.70 -14.61
C THR A 42 6.57 14.39 -14.07
N VAL A 43 5.67 13.61 -13.48
CA VAL A 43 4.43 14.10 -12.88
C VAL A 43 4.37 13.73 -11.41
N ASP A 44 3.59 14.47 -10.62
CA ASP A 44 3.33 14.09 -9.23
C ASP A 44 2.59 12.73 -9.20
N ARG A 45 3.04 11.83 -8.33
CA ARG A 45 2.49 10.47 -8.19
C ARG A 45 1.01 10.48 -7.82
N TRP A 46 0.59 11.48 -7.06
CA TRP A 46 -0.77 11.63 -6.55
C TRP A 46 -1.59 12.64 -7.36
N ALA A 47 -1.06 13.12 -8.48
CA ALA A 47 -1.83 13.93 -9.40
C ALA A 47 -3.09 13.17 -9.83
N THR A 48 -4.24 13.84 -9.76
CA THR A 48 -5.53 13.34 -10.24
C THR A 48 -5.79 13.72 -11.69
N VAL A 49 -5.02 14.66 -12.22
CA VAL A 49 -5.11 15.18 -13.59
C VAL A 49 -3.70 15.31 -14.16
N LEU A 50 -3.55 15.04 -15.46
CA LEU A 50 -2.30 15.30 -16.17
C LEU A 50 -2.03 16.80 -16.24
N PRO A 51 -0.80 17.28 -15.96
CA PRO A 51 -0.43 18.65 -16.24
C PRO A 51 -0.65 18.98 -17.73
N PRO A 52 -1.15 20.18 -18.09
CA PRO A 52 -1.44 20.54 -19.49
C PRO A 52 -0.23 20.36 -20.43
N ASP A 53 0.97 20.67 -19.94
CA ASP A 53 2.21 20.51 -20.70
C ASP A 53 2.48 19.04 -21.06
N MET A 54 2.11 18.10 -20.18
CA MET A 54 2.25 16.67 -20.45
C MET A 54 1.13 16.17 -21.35
N GLU A 55 -0.09 16.67 -21.14
CA GLU A 55 -1.24 16.32 -21.98
C GLU A 55 -0.99 16.67 -23.45
N ALA A 56 -0.32 17.80 -23.74
CA ALA A 56 0.04 18.20 -25.11
C ALA A 56 1.08 17.28 -25.79
N ILE A 57 1.94 16.61 -25.01
CA ILE A 57 3.07 15.80 -25.52
C ILE A 57 2.70 14.31 -25.66
N LEU A 58 1.74 13.85 -24.85
CA LEU A 58 1.26 12.48 -24.88
C LEU A 58 0.30 12.24 -26.05
N THR A 59 0.44 11.08 -26.68
CA THR A 59 -0.52 10.58 -27.66
C THR A 59 -1.82 10.14 -26.98
N ASP A 60 -2.92 10.00 -27.72
CA ASP A 60 -4.20 9.52 -27.17
C ASP A 60 -4.08 8.17 -26.46
N ALA A 61 -3.33 7.23 -27.04
CA ALA A 61 -3.10 5.92 -26.44
C ALA A 61 -2.36 6.03 -25.09
N GLU A 62 -1.34 6.88 -25.00
CA GLU A 62 -0.58 7.05 -23.77
C GLU A 62 -1.34 7.81 -22.69
N ARG A 63 -2.22 8.74 -23.09
CA ARG A 63 -3.17 9.37 -22.18
C ARG A 63 -4.11 8.34 -21.56
N GLU A 64 -4.58 7.37 -22.36
CA GLU A 64 -5.43 6.30 -21.85
C GLU A 64 -4.67 5.35 -20.91
N GLU A 65 -3.46 4.92 -21.28
CA GLU A 65 -2.62 4.12 -20.39
C GLU A 65 -2.32 4.82 -19.06
N PHE A 66 -2.14 6.16 -19.06
CA PHE A 66 -1.98 6.92 -17.83
C PHE A 66 -3.26 6.91 -16.97
N ARG A 67 -4.44 7.01 -17.59
CA ARG A 67 -5.72 6.91 -16.87
C ARG A 67 -5.92 5.53 -16.26
N GLU A 68 -5.59 4.47 -16.98
CA GLU A 68 -5.64 3.10 -16.45
C GLU A 68 -4.71 2.93 -15.25
N TRP A 69 -3.49 3.49 -15.34
CA TRP A 69 -2.55 3.47 -14.22
C TRP A 69 -3.07 4.25 -12.99
N MET A 70 -3.67 5.43 -13.18
CA MET A 70 -4.29 6.18 -12.08
C MET A 70 -5.45 5.41 -11.44
N ALA A 71 -6.30 4.79 -12.25
CA ALA A 71 -7.42 3.99 -11.76
C ALA A 71 -6.92 2.81 -10.91
N GLU A 72 -5.86 2.13 -11.35
CA GLU A 72 -5.24 1.05 -10.59
C GLU A 72 -4.60 1.53 -9.28
N ARG A 73 -3.85 2.64 -9.33
CA ARG A 73 -3.29 3.28 -8.12
C ARG A 73 -4.39 3.59 -7.10
N ASP A 74 -5.52 4.13 -7.54
CA ASP A 74 -6.62 4.52 -6.66
C ASP A 74 -7.32 3.29 -6.06
N ARG A 75 -7.49 2.22 -6.85
CA ARG A 75 -7.96 0.92 -6.32
C ARG A 75 -7.05 0.40 -5.22
N GLN A 76 -5.73 0.39 -5.44
CA GLN A 76 -4.75 -0.07 -4.45
C GLN A 76 -4.77 0.80 -3.19
N LEU A 77 -4.91 2.12 -3.33
CA LEU A 77 -5.04 3.02 -2.18
C LEU A 77 -6.29 2.72 -1.35
N VAL A 78 -7.42 2.44 -2.00
CA VAL A 78 -8.66 2.07 -1.31
C VAL A 78 -8.48 0.76 -0.56
N GLU A 79 -7.91 -0.26 -1.21
CA GLU A 79 -7.63 -1.55 -0.58
C GLU A 79 -6.69 -1.42 0.63
N HIS A 80 -5.59 -0.67 0.46
CA HIS A 80 -4.64 -0.42 1.54
C HIS A 80 -5.31 0.29 2.72
N LYS A 81 -6.14 1.30 2.47
CA LYS A 81 -6.90 1.99 3.53
C LYS A 81 -7.85 1.05 4.25
N GLN A 82 -8.54 0.17 3.52
CA GLN A 82 -9.44 -0.82 4.11
C GLN A 82 -8.68 -1.79 5.03
N LYS A 83 -7.55 -2.34 4.56
CA LYS A 83 -6.67 -3.20 5.36
C LYS A 83 -6.15 -2.48 6.59
N TYR A 84 -5.69 -1.24 6.43
CA TYR A 84 -5.23 -0.38 7.53
C TYR A 84 -6.31 -0.19 8.59
N HIS A 85 -7.55 0.10 8.21
CA HIS A 85 -8.66 0.25 9.16
C HIS A 85 -8.96 -1.04 9.93
N LEU A 86 -8.90 -2.20 9.27
CA LEU A 86 -9.09 -3.49 9.94
C LEU A 86 -7.95 -3.79 10.93
N LEU A 87 -6.71 -3.53 10.52
CA LEU A 87 -5.51 -3.76 11.33
C LEU A 87 -5.53 -2.94 12.63
N HIS A 88 -5.87 -1.66 12.54
CA HIS A 88 -5.82 -0.73 13.67
C HIS A 88 -7.13 -0.64 14.47
N ALA A 89 -8.16 -1.40 14.11
CA ALA A 89 -9.45 -1.35 14.79
C ALA A 89 -9.34 -1.71 16.28
N ALA A 90 -8.64 -2.81 16.60
CA ALA A 90 -8.44 -3.26 17.97
C ALA A 90 -7.60 -2.27 18.79
N GLU A 91 -6.54 -1.74 18.17
CA GLU A 91 -5.65 -0.74 18.78
C GLU A 91 -6.42 0.52 19.19
N HIS A 92 -7.22 1.07 18.28
CA HIS A 92 -8.04 2.24 18.57
C HIS A 92 -9.09 1.97 19.66
N MET A 93 -9.66 0.76 19.72
CA MET A 93 -10.56 0.37 20.82
C MET A 93 -9.83 0.29 22.16
N GLY A 94 -8.60 -0.23 22.17
CA GLY A 94 -7.73 -0.24 23.35
C GLY A 94 -7.43 1.18 23.85
N TRP A 95 -7.05 2.09 22.96
CA TRP A 95 -6.82 3.49 23.30
C TRP A 95 -8.09 4.18 23.84
N ALA A 96 -9.24 3.93 23.24
CA ALA A 96 -10.52 4.45 23.72
C ALA A 96 -10.84 3.93 25.13
N ALA A 97 -10.60 2.64 25.41
CA ALA A 97 -10.78 2.06 26.73
C ALA A 97 -9.84 2.67 27.79
N LYS A 98 -8.57 2.94 27.42
CA LYS A 98 -7.62 3.66 28.29
C LYS A 98 -8.10 5.07 28.61
N ALA A 99 -8.61 5.81 27.62
CA ALA A 99 -9.14 7.15 27.83
C ALA A 99 -10.34 7.15 28.81
N LEU A 100 -11.25 6.18 28.68
CA LEU A 100 -12.37 6.01 29.61
C LEU A 100 -11.89 5.67 31.03
N ALA A 101 -10.90 4.79 31.18
CA ALA A 101 -10.29 4.46 32.47
C ALA A 101 -9.60 5.67 33.13
N ALA A 102 -9.04 6.58 32.32
CA ALA A 102 -8.47 7.84 32.76
C ALA A 102 -9.53 8.92 33.10
N GLY A 103 -10.83 8.61 32.97
CA GLY A 103 -11.93 9.50 33.31
C GLY A 103 -12.31 10.50 32.20
N VAL A 104 -11.77 10.35 30.99
CA VAL A 104 -12.16 11.18 29.83
C VAL A 104 -13.60 10.84 29.44
N LYS A 105 -14.48 11.85 29.43
CA LYS A 105 -15.88 11.66 29.07
C LYS A 105 -16.05 11.71 27.55
N PRO A 106 -16.64 10.68 26.91
CA PRO A 106 -16.94 10.72 25.49
C PRO A 106 -18.04 11.75 25.22
N VAL A 107 -17.91 12.48 24.10
CA VAL A 107 -18.93 13.46 23.68
C VAL A 107 -20.26 12.78 23.34
N ARG A 108 -20.20 11.57 22.76
CA ARG A 108 -21.35 10.78 22.30
C ARG A 108 -21.14 9.28 22.57
N PRO A 109 -21.35 8.81 23.82
CA PRO A 109 -21.14 7.41 24.17
C PRO A 109 -22.02 6.44 23.35
N GLU A 110 -23.24 6.86 22.97
CA GLU A 110 -24.16 6.06 22.18
C GLU A 110 -23.59 5.68 20.80
N ARG A 111 -22.84 6.59 20.17
CA ARG A 111 -22.21 6.34 18.86
C ARG A 111 -21.11 5.28 18.92
N ILE A 112 -20.46 5.13 20.08
CA ILE A 112 -19.44 4.10 20.28
C ILE A 112 -20.10 2.72 20.31
N TRP A 113 -21.22 2.59 21.01
CA TRP A 113 -22.00 1.35 21.03
C TRP A 113 -22.58 1.01 19.67
N ASP A 114 -23.19 1.98 18.97
CA ASP A 114 -23.70 1.78 17.62
C ASP A 114 -22.60 1.28 16.66
N ALA A 115 -21.40 1.85 16.76
CA ALA A 115 -20.25 1.45 15.92
C ALA A 115 -19.80 0.02 16.23
N LEU A 116 -19.80 -0.40 17.50
CA LEU A 116 -19.50 -1.78 17.89
C LEU A 116 -20.53 -2.76 17.31
N ASP A 117 -21.82 -2.44 17.39
CA ASP A 117 -22.88 -3.30 16.84
C ASP A 117 -22.79 -3.43 15.32
N VAL A 118 -22.49 -2.33 14.62
CA VAL A 118 -22.25 -2.36 13.16
C VAL A 118 -21.05 -3.23 12.82
N LEU A 119 -19.95 -3.12 13.56
CA LEU A 119 -18.75 -3.93 13.33
C LEU A 119 -19.00 -5.41 13.61
N VAL A 120 -19.70 -5.76 14.70
CA VAL A 120 -20.05 -7.15 15.01
C VAL A 120 -20.87 -7.78 13.88
N LYS A 121 -21.90 -7.08 13.41
CA LYS A 121 -22.71 -7.56 12.27
C LYS A 121 -21.89 -7.73 11.00
N ALA A 122 -20.94 -6.83 10.74
CA ALA A 122 -20.05 -6.91 9.59
C ALA A 122 -19.10 -8.11 9.68
N LEU A 123 -18.53 -8.38 10.86
CA LEU A 123 -17.67 -9.54 11.11
C LEU A 123 -18.43 -10.86 10.96
N GLU A 124 -19.63 -10.95 11.53
CA GLU A 124 -20.50 -12.14 11.38
C GLU A 124 -20.85 -12.39 9.91
N LYS A 125 -21.20 -11.34 9.16
CA LYS A 125 -21.48 -11.43 7.72
C LYS A 125 -20.24 -11.84 6.91
N ALA A 126 -19.05 -11.51 7.38
CA ALA A 126 -17.77 -11.90 6.78
C ALA A 126 -17.28 -13.30 7.23
N ASN A 127 -18.13 -14.11 7.86
CA ASN A 127 -17.80 -15.44 8.41
C ASN A 127 -16.74 -15.41 9.53
N HIS A 128 -16.63 -14.31 10.27
CA HIS A 128 -15.83 -14.19 11.49
C HIS A 128 -16.77 -14.02 12.71
N PRO A 129 -17.55 -15.06 13.09
CA PRO A 129 -18.50 -14.94 14.19
C PRO A 129 -17.77 -14.74 15.51
N ARG A 130 -18.47 -14.09 16.46
CA ARG A 130 -17.92 -13.86 17.79
C ARG A 130 -17.55 -15.20 18.46
N PRO A 131 -16.35 -15.34 19.04
CA PRO A 131 -15.98 -16.54 19.78
C PRO A 131 -17.00 -16.81 20.89
N SER A 132 -17.53 -18.03 20.91
CA SER A 132 -18.39 -18.51 21.99
C SER A 132 -17.63 -18.45 23.31
N ARG A 133 -18.06 -17.58 24.22
CA ARG A 133 -17.55 -17.59 25.60
C ARG A 133 -18.07 -18.84 26.30
N SER A 134 -17.18 -19.60 26.91
CA SER A 134 -17.55 -20.72 27.76
C SER A 134 -18.50 -20.23 28.88
N ARG A 135 -19.48 -21.06 29.25
CA ARG A 135 -20.39 -20.75 30.36
C ARG A 135 -19.58 -20.69 31.66
N GLY A 136 -19.36 -19.48 32.16
CA GLY A 136 -18.65 -19.24 33.42
C GLY A 136 -18.26 -17.77 33.56
N ARG A 137 -17.85 -17.36 34.76
CA ARG A 137 -17.18 -16.07 34.94
C ARG A 137 -15.82 -16.17 34.24
N PRO A 138 -15.52 -15.31 33.25
CA PRO A 138 -14.20 -15.30 32.62
C PRO A 138 -13.12 -15.16 33.69
N SER A 139 -12.07 -15.96 33.60
CA SER A 139 -10.90 -15.72 34.45
C SER A 139 -10.27 -14.37 34.06
N LYS A 140 -9.64 -13.66 35.00
CA LYS A 140 -8.97 -12.36 34.70
C LYS A 140 -7.91 -12.50 33.60
N SER A 141 -7.33 -13.70 33.44
CA SER A 141 -6.37 -14.05 32.39
C SER A 141 -7.00 -14.25 31.00
N GLU A 142 -8.32 -14.37 30.90
CA GLU A 142 -9.03 -14.72 29.65
C GLU A 142 -9.66 -13.48 28.98
N THR A 143 -9.62 -12.33 29.66
CA THR A 143 -10.19 -11.08 29.14
C THR A 143 -9.07 -10.16 28.68
N PRO A 144 -8.99 -9.80 27.39
CA PRO A 144 -8.01 -8.83 26.91
C PRO A 144 -8.14 -7.53 27.67
N THR A 145 -7.03 -7.03 28.20
CA THR A 145 -6.94 -5.73 28.85
C THR A 145 -6.74 -4.62 27.80
N PRO A 146 -7.02 -3.35 28.14
CA PRO A 146 -6.71 -2.23 27.26
C PRO A 146 -5.22 -2.15 26.89
N ASP A 147 -4.33 -2.65 27.74
CA ASP A 147 -2.89 -2.72 27.44
C ASP A 147 -2.58 -3.79 26.40
N ASP A 148 -3.21 -4.97 26.48
CA ASP A 148 -3.07 -6.04 25.49
C ASP A 148 -3.53 -5.61 24.09
N LEU A 149 -4.54 -4.74 24.03
CA LEU A 149 -5.08 -4.22 22.77
C LEU A 149 -4.26 -3.04 22.20
N VAL A 150 -3.48 -2.35 23.03
CA VAL A 150 -2.66 -1.19 22.63
C VAL A 150 -1.23 -1.59 22.24
N ALA A 151 -0.82 -2.83 22.52
CA ALA A 151 0.39 -3.39 21.93
C ALA A 151 0.36 -3.18 20.40
N SER A 152 1.49 -2.75 19.83
CA SER A 152 1.53 -2.41 18.40
C SER A 152 1.08 -3.63 17.59
N PRO A 153 0.18 -3.47 16.60
CA PRO A 153 -0.13 -4.55 15.67
C PRO A 153 1.12 -5.12 14.94
N TYR A 154 2.21 -4.35 14.95
CA TYR A 154 3.52 -4.70 14.38
C TYR A 154 4.46 -5.40 15.38
N ASP A 155 4.05 -5.51 16.65
CA ASP A 155 4.74 -6.36 17.64
C ASP A 155 4.22 -7.82 17.58
N ASP A 156 3.22 -8.11 16.75
CA ASP A 156 2.77 -9.45 16.41
C ASP A 156 3.66 -10.02 15.27
N PRO A 157 4.46 -11.08 15.53
CA PRO A 157 5.36 -11.67 14.54
C PRO A 157 4.67 -12.14 13.26
N THR A 158 3.37 -12.47 13.34
CA THR A 158 2.60 -12.98 12.20
C THR A 158 2.18 -11.87 11.24
N LEU A 159 1.76 -10.72 11.78
CA LEU A 159 1.39 -9.54 10.98
C LEU A 159 2.60 -8.85 10.36
N THR A 160 3.74 -8.85 11.04
CA THR A 160 5.01 -8.36 10.49
C THR A 160 5.44 -9.21 9.29
N ALA A 161 5.31 -10.54 9.37
CA ALA A 161 5.58 -11.43 8.26
C ALA A 161 4.60 -11.22 7.09
N GLU A 162 3.30 -11.02 7.36
CA GLU A 162 2.31 -10.74 6.31
C GLU A 162 2.53 -9.38 5.63
N GLN A 163 2.97 -8.37 6.38
CA GLN A 163 3.34 -7.08 5.82
C GLN A 163 4.63 -7.13 5.05
N GLU A 164 5.67 -7.79 5.57
CA GLU A 164 6.90 -8.05 4.82
C GLU A 164 6.58 -8.83 3.55
N GLU A 165 5.74 -9.86 3.60
CA GLU A 165 5.27 -10.59 2.42
C GLU A 165 4.48 -9.68 1.48
N THR A 166 3.63 -8.77 1.98
CA THR A 166 2.87 -7.83 1.14
C THR A 166 3.78 -6.77 0.53
N TYR A 167 4.78 -6.28 1.27
CA TYR A 167 5.81 -5.37 0.78
C TYR A 167 6.74 -6.06 -0.21
N GLU A 168 7.11 -7.31 0.04
CA GLU A 168 7.87 -8.17 -0.86
C GLU A 168 7.06 -8.50 -2.10
N ARG A 169 5.74 -8.72 -2.00
CA ARG A 169 4.84 -8.98 -3.13
C ARG A 169 4.54 -7.71 -3.92
N MET A 170 4.52 -6.54 -3.26
CA MET A 170 4.54 -5.23 -3.92
C MET A 170 5.91 -4.93 -4.56
N ALA A 171 7.01 -5.44 -4.00
CA ALA A 171 8.36 -5.33 -4.55
C ALA A 171 8.65 -6.39 -5.65
N ALA A 172 7.94 -7.52 -5.61
CA ALA A 172 7.99 -8.65 -6.54
C ALA A 172 6.83 -8.63 -7.54
N LEU A 173 5.99 -7.58 -7.52
CA LEU A 173 5.25 -7.16 -8.71
C LEU A 173 6.25 -7.16 -9.87
N PRO A 174 5.87 -7.65 -11.07
CA PRO A 174 6.78 -7.68 -12.20
C PRO A 174 7.41 -6.31 -12.33
N ASP A 175 8.73 -6.30 -12.11
CA ASP A 175 9.50 -5.10 -12.31
C ASP A 175 9.38 -4.78 -13.78
N PHE A 176 8.52 -3.82 -14.13
CA PHE A 176 8.42 -3.34 -15.50
C PHE A 176 9.77 -2.75 -15.99
N THR A 177 10.82 -2.73 -15.14
CA THR A 177 12.19 -2.38 -15.50
C THR A 177 13.11 -3.55 -15.93
N ALA A 178 12.68 -4.83 -15.94
CA ALA A 178 13.55 -5.97 -16.28
C ALA A 178 13.23 -6.64 -17.65
N ASP A 179 13.83 -6.07 -18.69
CA ASP A 179 14.35 -6.66 -19.94
C ASP A 179 13.74 -7.97 -20.50
N LYS A 180 13.02 -7.84 -21.64
CA LYS A 180 12.95 -8.91 -22.64
C LYS A 180 14.29 -8.98 -23.38
N GLY A 181 15.19 -9.80 -22.84
CA GLY A 181 16.18 -10.62 -23.53
C GLY A 181 17.12 -9.96 -24.55
N VAL A 182 18.40 -9.85 -24.18
CA VAL A 182 19.49 -9.98 -25.15
C VAL A 182 20.59 -10.91 -24.64
N SER A 183 20.75 -12.01 -25.35
CA SER A 183 21.77 -13.04 -25.22
C SER A 183 23.19 -12.47 -25.11
N LYS A 184 23.93 -12.88 -24.06
CA LYS A 184 25.37 -12.62 -23.95
C LYS A 184 26.14 -13.44 -24.99
N ALA A 185 26.49 -12.83 -26.11
CA ALA A 185 27.52 -13.36 -27.00
C ALA A 185 28.90 -13.16 -26.35
N LYS A 186 29.58 -14.26 -26.01
CA LYS A 186 30.98 -14.29 -25.58
C LYS A 186 31.88 -13.80 -26.73
N HIS A 187 32.57 -12.68 -26.55
CA HIS A 187 33.67 -12.29 -27.44
C HIS A 187 34.98 -12.88 -26.91
N LYS A 188 35.56 -13.82 -27.66
CA LYS A 188 36.95 -14.27 -27.53
C LYS A 188 37.87 -13.10 -27.88
N SER A 189 38.74 -12.69 -26.96
CA SER A 189 39.90 -11.86 -27.29
C SER A 189 41.12 -12.76 -27.45
N LYS A 190 41.69 -12.78 -28.66
CA LYS A 190 43.07 -13.20 -28.92
C LYS A 190 43.99 -12.06 -28.49
N ARG A 191 44.99 -12.37 -27.68
CA ARG A 191 46.38 -11.92 -27.85
C ARG A 191 47.28 -12.84 -27.07
#